data_AF-A0A1M7A507-F1
#
_entry.id   AF-A0A1M7A507-F1
#
_cell.length_a   1.000
_cell.length_b   1.000
_cell.length_c   1.000
_cell.angle_alpha   90.00
_cell.angle_beta   90.00
_cell.angle_gamma   90.00
#
_symmetry.space_group_name_H-M   'P 1'
#
loop_
_entity.id
_entity.type
_entity.pdbx_description
1 polymer ?
#
loop_
_entity_poly.entity_id
_entity_poly.type
_entity_poly.pdbx_seq_one_letter_code
_entity_poly.pdbx_strand_id
1 'polypeptide(L)'
;MNRAAHITRPPRLWRSYGRAAVAATAFPALLYGYTEWTIRSDIADFVLIILVTINAGVVYQFGHRIAPGLGDMFRDLPATATDPQGAVDDILGNQWMLPFGLCYGAVIGGGAWMLDPWHTPDLRLWLAGFVFCGSVITGMGIFAVLRFWHALLQALPQMDLRILNLSRSPLPAILRINSQIVMVTAVVASLAILSVVLAGYDRDPVVILFSLFSLFLVAATYAVPVIPLSNRLMSVKVEALNQIEPLIEAHIRDRSNQPRRADHPHPDKPLPDLDKLIEARDMISAVRTLPPGGQVSVSAAGIVTFLSFLPSIIDYILNKML
;
A
#
# COMPACT_ATOMS: atom_id res chain seq x y z
N MET A 1 -9.01 32.75 11.26
CA MET A 1 -7.97 32.21 10.36
C MET A 1 -6.88 31.55 11.20
N ASN A 2 -7.03 30.27 11.52
CA ASN A 2 -6.02 29.53 12.28
C ASN A 2 -4.86 29.19 11.37
N ARG A 3 -3.64 29.54 11.79
CA ARG A 3 -2.38 29.14 11.11
C ARG A 3 -2.42 27.64 10.89
N ALA A 4 -2.43 27.23 9.62
CA ALA A 4 -2.32 25.83 9.23
C ALA A 4 -1.05 25.25 9.87
N ALA A 5 -1.23 24.40 10.88
CA ALA A 5 -0.14 23.64 11.43
C ALA A 5 0.38 22.76 10.28
N HIS A 6 1.57 23.10 9.79
CA HIS A 6 2.29 22.28 8.82
C HIS A 6 2.55 20.92 9.48
N ILE A 7 1.77 19.91 9.10
CA ILE A 7 1.96 18.52 9.49
C ILE A 7 3.26 18.05 8.84
N THR A 8 4.33 18.00 9.64
CA THR A 8 5.70 17.88 9.12
C THR A 8 6.50 16.77 9.76
N ARG A 9 6.00 16.14 10.83
CA ARG A 9 6.82 15.23 11.63
C ARG A 9 6.14 13.90 11.88
N PRO A 10 6.83 12.78 11.61
CA PRO A 10 6.34 11.48 12.01
C PRO A 10 6.20 11.41 13.54
N PRO A 11 5.28 10.58 14.06
CA PRO A 11 5.04 10.45 15.49
C PRO A 11 6.33 10.06 16.23
N ARG A 12 6.41 10.39 17.53
CA ARG A 12 7.59 10.06 18.33
C ARG A 12 7.88 8.56 18.34
N LEU A 13 6.84 7.73 18.38
CA LEU A 13 6.96 6.27 18.42
C LEU A 13 7.61 5.71 17.14
N TRP A 14 7.19 6.14 15.95
CA TRP A 14 7.88 5.77 14.70
C TRP A 14 9.35 6.20 14.71
N ARG A 15 9.64 7.41 15.21
CA ARG A 15 11.01 7.92 15.29
C ARG A 15 11.88 7.14 16.25
N SER A 16 11.42 6.91 17.48
CA SER A 16 12.20 6.27 18.52
C SER A 16 12.31 4.77 18.29
N TYR A 17 11.18 4.08 18.14
CA TYR A 17 11.16 2.64 17.98
C TYR A 17 11.68 2.22 16.61
N GLY A 18 11.40 3.00 15.58
CA GLY A 18 11.96 2.73 14.26
C GLY A 18 13.48 2.85 14.23
N ARG A 19 14.07 3.88 14.88
CA ARG A 19 15.54 3.98 15.03
C ARG A 19 16.09 2.82 15.84
N ALA A 20 15.44 2.48 16.95
CA ALA A 20 15.85 1.37 17.79
C ALA A 20 15.82 0.05 17.02
N ALA A 21 14.78 -0.22 16.22
CA ALA A 21 14.68 -1.42 15.39
C ALA A 21 15.77 -1.48 14.31
N VAL A 22 16.04 -0.38 13.61
CA VAL A 22 17.13 -0.33 12.61
C VAL A 22 18.51 -0.54 13.27
N ALA A 23 18.78 0.14 14.39
CA ALA A 23 20.02 -0.05 15.15
C ALA A 23 20.15 -1.48 15.69
N ALA A 24 19.07 -2.02 16.23
CA ALA A 24 18.97 -3.39 16.71
C ALA A 24 19.00 -4.42 15.58
N THR A 25 18.87 -4.03 14.30
CA THR A 25 19.10 -4.90 13.14
C THR A 25 20.58 -4.87 12.75
N ALA A 26 21.18 -3.68 12.72
CA ALA A 26 22.58 -3.51 12.36
C ALA A 26 23.53 -4.16 13.38
N PHE A 27 23.22 -4.14 14.67
CA PHE A 27 24.08 -4.74 15.69
C PHE A 27 24.18 -6.27 15.59
N PRO A 28 23.06 -7.05 15.56
CA PRO A 28 23.09 -8.48 15.31
C PRO A 28 23.61 -8.84 13.92
N ALA A 29 23.41 -8.00 12.90
CA ALA A 29 24.03 -8.20 11.58
C ALA A 29 25.56 -8.27 11.68
N LEU A 30 26.17 -7.34 12.42
CA LEU A 30 27.62 -7.32 12.62
C LEU A 30 28.10 -8.51 13.45
N LEU A 31 27.37 -8.86 14.52
CA LEU A 31 27.69 -10.02 15.34
C LEU A 31 27.56 -11.34 14.56
N TYR A 32 26.51 -11.45 13.74
CA TYR A 32 26.29 -12.59 12.88
C TYR A 32 27.39 -12.72 11.83
N GLY A 33 27.69 -11.65 11.08
CA GLY A 33 28.78 -11.68 10.09
C GLY A 33 30.16 -11.92 10.72
N TYR A 34 30.42 -11.38 11.91
CA TYR A 34 31.64 -11.67 12.66
C TYR A 34 31.73 -13.14 13.08
N THR A 35 30.66 -13.69 13.65
CA THR A 35 30.64 -15.10 14.06
C THR A 35 30.77 -16.04 12.87
N GLU A 36 30.10 -15.75 11.76
CA GLU A 36 30.23 -16.50 10.51
C GLU A 36 31.67 -16.49 10.01
N TRP A 37 32.30 -15.31 9.96
CA TRP A 37 33.70 -15.17 9.57
C TRP A 37 34.64 -15.94 10.50
N THR A 38 34.44 -15.89 11.82
CA THR A 38 35.31 -16.61 12.76
C THR A 38 35.18 -18.13 12.68
N ILE A 39 34.00 -18.66 12.35
CA ILE A 39 33.74 -20.10 12.29
C ILE A 39 34.12 -20.67 10.92
N ARG A 40 33.85 -19.93 9.83
CA ARG A 40 33.96 -20.42 8.46
C ARG A 40 35.08 -19.80 7.64
N SER A 41 35.73 -18.75 8.15
CA SER A 41 36.70 -17.92 7.42
C SER A 41 36.15 -17.27 6.13
N ASP A 42 34.82 -17.25 5.99
CA ASP A 42 34.07 -16.68 4.86
C ASP A 42 32.71 -16.16 5.37
N ILE A 43 32.08 -15.26 4.62
CA ILE A 43 30.76 -14.67 4.93
C ILE A 43 29.82 -15.05 3.79
N ALA A 44 29.27 -16.27 3.84
CA ALA A 44 28.36 -16.75 2.80
C ALA A 44 27.05 -15.94 2.79
N ASP A 45 26.62 -15.46 3.95
CA ASP A 45 25.36 -14.71 4.10
C ASP A 45 25.52 -13.19 3.95
N PHE A 46 26.61 -12.71 3.34
CA PHE A 46 26.87 -11.28 3.19
C PHE A 46 25.71 -10.55 2.50
N VAL A 47 25.14 -11.17 1.46
CA VAL A 47 24.01 -10.61 0.71
C VAL A 47 22.75 -10.56 1.56
N LEU A 48 22.47 -11.59 2.35
CA LEU A 48 21.34 -11.62 3.29
C LEU A 48 21.46 -10.47 4.30
N ILE A 49 22.63 -10.33 4.92
CA ILE A 49 22.91 -9.30 5.92
C ILE A 49 22.62 -7.91 5.34
N ILE A 50 23.16 -7.63 4.15
CA ILE A 50 22.98 -6.33 3.49
C ILE A 50 21.52 -6.09 3.14
N LEU A 51 20.86 -7.02 2.46
CA LEU A 51 19.53 -6.80 1.94
C LEU A 51 18.49 -6.64 3.05
N VAL A 52 18.55 -7.46 4.11
CA VAL A 52 17.67 -7.32 5.29
C VAL A 52 17.91 -6.00 6.02
N THR A 53 19.18 -5.58 6.16
CA THR A 53 19.52 -4.29 6.80
C THR A 53 19.01 -3.10 5.96
N ILE A 54 19.20 -3.15 4.63
CA ILE A 54 18.65 -2.14 3.71
C ILE A 54 17.12 -2.11 3.82
N ASN A 55 16.48 -3.28 3.90
CA ASN A 55 15.04 -3.39 3.98
C ASN A 55 14.49 -2.66 5.22
N ALA A 56 15.10 -2.90 6.38
CA ALA A 56 14.77 -2.21 7.62
C ALA A 56 14.92 -0.68 7.49
N GLY A 57 16.01 -0.23 6.84
CA GLY A 57 16.24 1.17 6.55
C GLY A 57 15.19 1.79 5.61
N VAL A 58 14.80 1.07 4.56
CA VAL A 58 13.77 1.50 3.58
C VAL A 58 12.44 1.71 4.27
N VAL A 59 11.97 0.75 5.08
CA VAL A 59 10.70 0.87 5.81
C VAL A 59 10.74 2.08 6.76
N TYR A 60 11.82 2.21 7.55
CA TYR A 60 11.98 3.32 8.49
C TYR A 60 11.94 4.70 7.79
N GLN A 61 12.69 4.85 6.71
CA GLN A 61 12.75 6.09 5.94
C GLN A 61 11.43 6.39 5.22
N PHE A 62 10.74 5.36 4.73
CA PHE A 62 9.44 5.54 4.11
C PHE A 62 8.43 6.13 5.08
N GLY A 63 8.36 5.65 6.32
CA GLY A 63 7.48 6.24 7.34
C GLY A 63 7.75 7.73 7.63
N HIS A 64 9.01 8.18 7.48
CA HIS A 64 9.34 9.61 7.57
C HIS A 64 8.86 10.41 6.37
N ARG A 65 9.00 9.84 5.17
CA ARG A 65 8.62 10.50 3.91
C ARG A 65 7.13 10.55 3.69
N ILE A 66 6.39 9.53 4.13
CA ILE A 66 4.95 9.41 3.91
C ILE A 66 4.13 10.24 4.90
N ALA A 67 4.67 10.54 6.09
CA ALA A 67 3.93 11.24 7.15
C ALA A 67 3.38 12.63 6.73
N PRO A 68 4.15 13.52 6.05
CA PRO A 68 3.61 14.78 5.54
C PRO A 68 2.52 14.55 4.48
N GLY A 69 2.73 13.59 3.57
CA GLY A 69 1.77 13.26 2.53
C GLY A 69 0.46 12.69 3.07
N LEU A 70 0.52 11.90 4.14
CA LEU A 70 -0.67 11.45 4.88
C LEU A 70 -1.40 12.64 5.51
N GLY A 71 -0.67 13.56 6.14
CA GLY A 71 -1.25 14.76 6.74
C GLY A 71 -2.00 15.63 5.73
N ASP A 72 -1.42 15.84 4.55
CA ASP A 72 -2.07 16.59 3.47
C ASP A 72 -3.29 15.83 2.92
N MET A 73 -3.20 14.52 2.74
CA MET A 73 -4.34 13.68 2.33
C MET A 73 -5.49 13.73 3.34
N PHE A 74 -5.21 13.60 4.64
CA PHE A 74 -6.26 13.61 5.69
C PHE A 74 -6.88 14.99 5.91
N ARG A 75 -6.16 16.08 5.55
CA ARG A 75 -6.73 17.43 5.57
C ARG A 75 -7.87 17.58 4.55
N ASP A 76 -7.75 16.90 3.42
CA ASP A 76 -8.72 16.94 2.34
C ASP A 76 -9.90 15.97 2.56
N LEU A 77 -9.87 15.16 3.62
CA LEU A 77 -10.87 14.16 3.94
C LEU A 77 -11.87 14.67 5.00
N PRO A 78 -13.19 14.62 4.74
CA PRO A 78 -14.19 15.15 5.68
C PRO A 78 -14.11 14.57 7.10
N ALA A 79 -13.86 13.26 7.22
CA ALA A 79 -13.79 12.55 8.49
C ALA A 79 -12.61 12.97 9.39
N THR A 80 -11.54 13.50 8.79
CA THR A 80 -10.26 13.77 9.47
C THR A 80 -9.79 15.22 9.29
N ALA A 81 -10.54 16.06 8.59
CA ALA A 81 -10.17 17.44 8.29
C ALA A 81 -10.00 18.30 9.56
N THR A 82 -10.71 17.97 10.63
CA THR A 82 -10.65 18.67 11.93
C THR A 82 -9.38 18.37 12.72
N ASP A 83 -8.83 17.17 12.58
CA ASP A 83 -7.56 16.76 13.21
C ASP A 83 -6.76 15.81 12.31
N PRO A 84 -6.08 16.33 11.26
CA PRO A 84 -5.33 15.48 10.35
C PRO A 84 -4.01 14.96 10.97
N GLN A 85 -3.49 15.61 12.02
CA GLN A 85 -2.33 15.11 12.75
C GLN A 85 -2.73 13.90 13.61
N GLY A 86 -3.88 13.94 14.28
CA GLY A 86 -4.43 12.80 15.01
C GLY A 86 -4.55 11.56 14.13
N ALA A 87 -5.00 11.71 12.88
CA ALA A 87 -5.07 10.61 11.91
C ALA A 87 -3.68 10.03 11.56
N VAL A 88 -2.65 10.88 11.40
CA VAL A 88 -1.26 10.44 11.16
C VAL A 88 -0.70 9.72 12.40
N ASP A 89 -0.96 10.26 13.59
CA ASP A 89 -0.55 9.67 14.86
C ASP A 89 -1.26 8.32 15.10
N ASP A 90 -2.50 8.17 14.66
CA ASP A 90 -3.25 6.91 14.77
C ASP A 90 -2.74 5.78 13.86
N ILE A 91 -2.02 6.14 12.80
CA ILE A 91 -1.43 5.20 11.82
C ILE A 91 0.02 4.87 12.19
N LEU A 92 0.85 5.89 12.40
CA LEU A 92 2.30 5.75 12.61
C LEU A 92 2.72 5.85 14.09
N GLY A 93 1.79 6.20 14.98
CA GLY A 93 2.01 6.45 16.40
C GLY A 93 1.09 5.64 17.31
N ASN A 94 0.45 4.60 16.79
CA ASN A 94 -0.39 3.75 17.62
C ASN A 94 0.48 2.91 18.59
N GLN A 95 0.06 2.81 19.84
CA GLN A 95 0.74 2.01 20.87
C GLN A 95 0.86 0.51 20.52
N TRP A 96 -0.11 -0.03 19.77
CA TRP A 96 -0.11 -1.44 19.34
C TRP A 96 0.87 -1.76 18.22
N MET A 97 1.45 -0.74 17.59
CA MET A 97 2.40 -0.92 16.49
C MET A 97 3.66 -1.69 16.93
N LEU A 98 4.22 -1.38 18.11
CA LEU A 98 5.41 -2.07 18.61
C LEU A 98 5.11 -3.52 19.02
N PRO A 99 4.07 -3.84 19.83
CA PRO A 99 3.68 -5.22 20.12
C PRO A 99 3.45 -6.05 18.86
N PHE A 100 2.79 -5.48 17.85
CA PHE A 100 2.57 -6.16 16.57
C PHE A 100 3.90 -6.42 15.84
N GLY A 101 4.79 -5.42 15.79
CA GLY A 101 6.13 -5.55 15.22
C GLY A 101 6.97 -6.63 15.91
N LEU A 102 6.95 -6.68 17.24
CA LEU A 102 7.65 -7.71 18.03
C LEU A 102 7.08 -9.10 17.79
N CYS A 103 5.75 -9.24 17.72
CA CYS A 103 5.09 -10.50 17.41
C CYS A 103 5.46 -10.99 15.99
N TYR A 104 5.41 -10.09 15.01
CA TYR A 104 5.82 -10.40 13.64
C TYR A 104 7.30 -10.81 13.58
N GLY A 105 8.18 -10.05 14.26
CA GLY A 105 9.60 -10.39 14.39
C GLY A 105 9.81 -11.77 15.02
N ALA A 106 9.05 -12.12 16.07
CA ALA A 106 9.12 -13.42 16.73
C ALA A 106 8.71 -14.57 15.79
N VAL A 107 7.69 -14.38 14.97
CA VAL A 107 7.27 -15.38 13.98
C VAL A 107 8.36 -15.62 12.93
N ILE A 108 8.94 -14.54 12.36
CA ILE A 108 9.97 -14.69 11.32
C ILE A 108 11.29 -15.21 11.91
N GLY A 109 11.73 -14.67 13.05
CA GLY A 109 12.94 -15.12 13.75
C GLY A 109 12.82 -16.56 14.24
N GLY A 110 11.65 -16.96 14.77
CA GLY A 110 11.34 -18.34 15.12
C GLY A 110 11.36 -19.26 13.90
N GLY A 111 10.84 -18.81 12.76
CA GLY A 111 10.97 -19.52 11.48
C GLY A 111 12.42 -19.77 11.08
N ALA A 112 13.27 -18.73 11.14
CA ALA A 112 14.70 -18.86 10.85
C ALA A 112 15.41 -19.82 11.83
N TRP A 113 15.03 -19.80 13.10
CA TRP A 113 15.54 -20.74 14.11
C TRP A 113 15.15 -22.19 13.78
N MET A 114 13.90 -22.44 13.38
CA MET A 114 13.41 -23.78 13.04
C MET A 114 14.04 -24.31 11.75
N LEU A 115 14.41 -23.44 10.82
CA LEU A 115 15.12 -23.83 9.61
C LEU A 115 16.53 -24.33 9.93
N ASP A 116 17.23 -23.73 10.88
CA ASP A 116 18.60 -24.11 11.26
C ASP A 116 19.51 -24.41 10.04
N PRO A 117 19.79 -23.41 9.19
CA PRO A 117 20.54 -23.65 7.95
C PRO A 117 21.97 -24.15 8.22
N TRP A 118 22.57 -23.70 9.32
CA TRP A 118 23.98 -23.94 9.63
C TRP A 118 24.23 -25.13 10.57
N HIS A 119 23.18 -25.71 11.18
CA HIS A 119 23.25 -26.79 12.17
C HIS A 119 24.22 -26.50 13.33
N THR A 120 24.58 -25.23 13.51
CA THR A 120 25.57 -24.73 14.47
C THR A 120 24.84 -23.81 15.45
N PRO A 121 24.84 -24.11 16.75
CA PRO A 121 23.98 -23.43 17.72
C PRO A 121 24.24 -21.91 17.81
N ASP A 122 25.49 -21.49 17.68
CA ASP A 122 25.88 -20.08 17.78
C ASP A 122 25.42 -19.29 16.54
N LEU A 123 25.66 -19.81 15.32
CA LEU A 123 25.21 -19.16 14.08
C LEU A 123 23.69 -19.11 13.98
N ARG A 124 23.01 -20.18 14.43
CA ARG A 124 21.55 -20.21 14.48
C ARG A 124 20.97 -19.12 15.38
N LEU A 125 21.56 -18.90 16.55
CA LEU A 125 21.10 -17.88 17.49
C LEU A 125 21.25 -16.48 16.91
N TRP A 126 22.41 -16.17 16.34
CA TRP A 126 22.67 -14.84 15.80
C TRP A 126 21.88 -14.56 14.52
N LEU A 127 21.70 -15.56 13.64
CA LEU A 127 20.84 -15.45 12.46
C LEU A 127 19.39 -15.20 12.86
N ALA A 128 18.84 -15.99 13.79
CA ALA A 128 17.47 -15.82 14.26
C ALA A 128 17.25 -14.45 14.93
N GLY A 129 18.22 -14.02 15.76
CA GLY A 129 18.19 -12.69 16.38
C GLY A 129 18.27 -11.54 15.36
N PHE A 130 19.11 -11.68 14.34
CA PHE A 130 19.22 -10.71 13.26
C PHE A 130 17.91 -10.60 12.47
N VAL A 131 17.36 -11.72 12.01
CA VAL A 131 16.11 -11.78 11.26
C VAL A 131 14.93 -11.29 12.10
N PHE A 132 14.89 -11.62 13.39
CA PHE A 132 13.92 -11.10 14.35
C PHE A 132 13.94 -9.57 14.35
N CYS A 133 15.11 -8.96 14.64
CA CYS A 133 15.24 -7.51 14.74
C CYS A 133 14.91 -6.80 13.42
N GLY A 134 15.41 -7.33 12.29
CA GLY A 134 15.14 -6.80 10.95
C GLY A 134 13.66 -6.84 10.58
N SER A 135 12.92 -7.81 11.12
CA SER A 135 11.49 -7.98 10.86
C SER A 135 10.60 -7.12 11.76
N VAL A 136 11.09 -6.59 12.89
CA VAL A 136 10.27 -5.75 13.78
C VAL A 136 9.76 -4.50 13.07
N ILE A 137 10.64 -3.77 12.39
CA ILE A 137 10.26 -2.55 11.64
C ILE A 137 9.32 -2.87 10.48
N THR A 138 9.51 -4.01 9.81
CA THR A 138 8.61 -4.49 8.76
C THR A 138 7.22 -4.78 9.32
N GLY A 139 7.12 -5.46 10.46
CA GLY A 139 5.86 -5.70 11.15
C GLY A 139 5.16 -4.40 11.57
N MET A 140 5.91 -3.43 12.09
CA MET A 140 5.38 -2.08 12.38
C MET A 140 4.83 -1.40 11.10
N GLY A 141 5.53 -1.55 9.97
CA GLY A 141 5.08 -1.06 8.66
C GLY A 141 3.79 -1.72 8.19
N ILE A 142 3.67 -3.05 8.31
CA ILE A 142 2.45 -3.79 7.99
C ILE A 142 1.29 -3.29 8.85
N PHE A 143 1.49 -3.12 10.15
CA PHE A 143 0.47 -2.57 11.05
C PHE A 143 0.00 -1.17 10.60
N ALA A 144 0.93 -0.29 10.25
CA ALA A 144 0.60 1.04 9.74
C ALA A 144 -0.21 0.97 8.42
N VAL A 145 0.13 0.06 7.51
CA VAL A 145 -0.64 -0.17 6.28
C VAL A 145 -2.06 -0.64 6.58
N LEU A 146 -2.24 -1.59 7.51
CA LEU A 146 -3.57 -2.05 7.92
C LEU A 146 -4.42 -0.93 8.52
N ARG A 147 -3.80 -0.08 9.37
CA ARG A 147 -4.48 1.09 9.95
C ARG A 147 -4.84 2.13 8.90
N PHE A 148 -3.95 2.36 7.92
CA PHE A 148 -4.24 3.22 6.77
C PHE A 148 -5.45 2.71 5.97
N TRP A 149 -5.51 1.40 5.68
CA TRP A 149 -6.68 0.82 5.00
C TRP A 149 -7.95 1.07 5.80
N HIS A 150 -7.92 0.81 7.12
CA HIS A 150 -9.07 1.03 7.98
C HIS A 150 -9.55 2.49 7.97
N ALA A 151 -8.64 3.45 8.12
CA ALA A 151 -8.95 4.88 8.09
C ALA A 151 -9.53 5.31 6.74
N LEU A 152 -8.97 4.82 5.63
CA LEU A 152 -9.47 5.11 4.30
C LEU A 152 -10.88 4.54 4.08
N LEU A 153 -11.11 3.28 4.45
CA LEU A 153 -12.42 2.63 4.31
C LEU A 153 -13.52 3.34 5.12
N GLN A 154 -13.18 3.90 6.29
CA GLN A 154 -14.11 4.69 7.09
C GLN A 154 -14.40 6.07 6.46
N ALA A 155 -13.41 6.67 5.79
CA ALA A 155 -13.59 7.97 5.15
C ALA A 155 -14.34 7.90 3.82
N LEU A 156 -14.21 6.80 3.07
CA LEU A 156 -14.78 6.64 1.71
C LEU A 156 -16.28 6.95 1.57
N PRO A 157 -17.18 6.48 2.48
CA PRO A 157 -18.61 6.76 2.36
C PRO A 157 -18.96 8.25 2.43
N GLN A 158 -18.13 9.04 3.13
CA GLN A 158 -18.37 10.46 3.40
C GLN A 158 -17.74 11.40 2.35
N MET A 159 -16.97 10.86 1.39
CA MET A 159 -16.30 11.67 0.38
C MET A 159 -17.29 12.22 -0.66
N ASP A 160 -17.27 13.53 -0.89
CA ASP A 160 -17.95 14.17 -2.04
C ASP A 160 -17.14 13.92 -3.31
N LEU A 161 -17.41 12.80 -3.98
CA LEU A 161 -16.80 12.47 -5.27
C LEU A 161 -17.64 13.04 -6.40
N ARG A 162 -17.01 13.79 -7.30
CA ARG A 162 -17.66 14.37 -8.48
C ARG A 162 -17.08 13.77 -9.75
N ILE A 163 -17.91 13.02 -10.49
CA ILE A 163 -17.46 12.24 -11.66
C ILE A 163 -16.82 13.11 -12.75
N LEU A 164 -17.29 14.35 -12.94
CA LEU A 164 -16.77 15.30 -13.93
C LEU A 164 -15.53 16.09 -13.45
N ASN A 165 -15.08 15.91 -12.21
CA ASN A 165 -13.92 16.61 -11.67
C ASN A 165 -13.06 15.69 -10.78
N LEU A 166 -12.60 14.58 -11.36
CA LEU A 166 -11.72 13.61 -10.69
C LEU A 166 -10.33 14.16 -10.37
N SER A 167 -9.95 15.30 -10.94
CA SER A 167 -8.68 16.00 -10.64
C SER A 167 -8.69 16.74 -9.30
N ARG A 168 -9.85 16.87 -8.65
CA ARG A 168 -9.97 17.59 -7.37
C ARG A 168 -9.67 16.67 -6.19
N SER A 169 -9.06 17.24 -5.14
CA SER A 169 -8.97 16.59 -3.83
C SER A 169 -10.35 16.08 -3.36
N PRO A 170 -10.40 14.91 -2.70
CA PRO A 170 -9.27 14.15 -2.13
C PRO A 170 -8.68 13.06 -3.05
N LEU A 171 -9.25 12.81 -4.23
CA LEU A 171 -8.96 11.61 -5.02
C LEU A 171 -7.48 11.48 -5.47
N PRO A 172 -6.83 12.50 -6.05
CA PRO A 172 -5.42 12.38 -6.45
C PRO A 172 -4.47 12.18 -5.27
N ALA A 173 -4.77 12.75 -4.10
CA ALA A 173 -3.96 12.60 -2.90
C ALA A 173 -3.99 11.15 -2.40
N ILE A 174 -5.17 10.55 -2.33
CA ILE A 174 -5.35 9.13 -1.96
C ILE A 174 -4.58 8.22 -2.92
N LEU A 175 -4.73 8.42 -4.23
CA LEU A 175 -4.06 7.59 -5.23
C LEU A 175 -2.54 7.72 -5.18
N ARG A 176 -2.03 8.94 -4.96
CA ARG A 176 -0.59 9.19 -4.83
C ARG A 176 -0.01 8.47 -3.61
N ILE A 177 -0.65 8.62 -2.44
CA ILE A 177 -0.21 7.96 -1.20
C ILE A 177 -0.29 6.44 -1.36
N ASN A 178 -1.41 5.93 -1.89
CA ASN A 178 -1.56 4.49 -2.09
C ASN A 178 -0.51 3.93 -3.05
N SER A 179 -0.22 4.63 -4.16
CA SER A 179 0.83 4.23 -5.10
C SER A 179 2.22 4.18 -4.46
N GLN A 180 2.53 5.13 -3.57
CA GLN A 180 3.80 5.14 -2.84
C GLN A 180 3.89 3.96 -1.87
N ILE A 181 2.81 3.65 -1.15
CA ILE A 181 2.75 2.49 -0.25
C ILE A 181 2.94 1.20 -1.06
N VAL A 182 2.18 1.00 -2.15
CA VAL A 182 2.30 -0.19 -3.01
C VAL A 182 3.73 -0.36 -3.53
N MET A 183 4.36 0.72 -4.01
CA MET A 183 5.72 0.69 -4.54
C MET A 183 6.73 0.29 -3.46
N VAL A 184 6.66 0.86 -2.26
CA VAL A 184 7.59 0.51 -1.19
C VAL A 184 7.35 -0.91 -0.69
N THR A 185 6.10 -1.33 -0.53
CA THR A 185 5.76 -2.73 -0.20
C THR A 185 6.38 -3.70 -1.20
N ALA A 186 6.32 -3.39 -2.50
CA ALA A 186 6.90 -4.22 -3.54
C ALA A 186 8.43 -4.27 -3.50
N VAL A 187 9.09 -3.13 -3.24
CA VAL A 187 10.55 -3.08 -3.05
C VAL A 187 10.96 -3.91 -1.84
N VAL A 188 10.25 -3.75 -0.71
CA VAL A 188 10.50 -4.48 0.55
C VAL A 188 10.33 -5.99 0.34
N ALA A 189 9.27 -6.40 -0.35
CA ALA A 189 9.02 -7.79 -0.71
C ALA A 189 10.12 -8.36 -1.63
N SER A 190 10.51 -7.60 -2.67
CA SER A 190 11.55 -8.02 -3.62
C SER A 190 12.89 -8.21 -2.93
N LEU A 191 13.30 -7.25 -2.08
CA LEU A 191 14.55 -7.34 -1.32
C LEU A 191 14.55 -8.54 -0.38
N ALA A 192 13.41 -8.84 0.26
CA ALA A 192 13.31 -9.97 1.16
C ALA A 192 13.38 -11.31 0.39
N ILE A 193 12.65 -11.46 -0.71
CA ILE A 193 12.73 -12.66 -1.57
C ILE A 193 14.16 -12.85 -2.09
N LEU A 194 14.77 -11.78 -2.64
CA LEU A 194 16.14 -11.80 -3.13
C LEU A 194 17.14 -12.20 -2.05
N SER A 195 16.94 -11.72 -0.81
CA SER A 195 17.82 -12.05 0.32
C SER A 195 17.79 -13.52 0.69
N VAL A 196 16.62 -14.18 0.59
CA VAL A 196 16.47 -15.60 0.90
C VAL A 196 17.04 -16.46 -0.21
N VAL A 197 16.77 -16.10 -1.47
CA VAL A 197 17.27 -16.83 -2.65
C VAL A 197 18.79 -16.77 -2.73
N LEU A 198 19.39 -15.57 -2.60
CA LEU A 198 20.85 -15.41 -2.70
C LEU A 198 21.61 -15.98 -1.50
N ALA A 199 20.97 -16.19 -0.36
CA ALA A 199 21.57 -16.86 0.79
C ALA A 199 21.70 -18.39 0.61
N GLY A 200 21.16 -18.95 -0.48
CA GLY A 200 21.21 -20.39 -0.73
C GLY A 200 20.38 -21.21 0.27
N TYR A 201 19.41 -20.60 0.93
CA TYR A 201 18.47 -21.29 1.82
C TYR A 201 17.37 -22.01 1.01
N ASP A 202 17.77 -22.82 0.03
CA ASP A 202 16.92 -23.66 -0.82
C ASP A 202 16.28 -24.82 -0.04
N ARG A 203 15.43 -24.48 0.92
CA ARG A 203 14.40 -25.38 1.44
C ARG A 203 13.08 -24.99 0.78
N ASP A 204 12.79 -25.67 -0.32
CA ASP A 204 11.72 -25.37 -1.29
C ASP A 204 10.35 -24.95 -0.73
N PRO A 205 9.86 -25.37 0.45
CA PRO A 205 8.54 -24.93 0.93
C PRO A 205 8.51 -23.53 1.56
N VAL A 206 9.59 -23.10 2.23
CA VAL A 206 9.56 -21.85 3.03
C VAL A 206 9.74 -20.63 2.14
N VAL A 207 10.60 -20.72 1.12
CA VAL A 207 10.77 -19.67 0.11
C VAL A 207 9.46 -19.46 -0.65
N ILE A 208 8.76 -20.55 -1.01
CA ILE A 208 7.45 -20.49 -1.66
C ILE A 208 6.42 -19.83 -0.76
N LEU A 209 6.29 -20.28 0.51
CA LEU A 209 5.32 -19.71 1.45
C LEU A 209 5.57 -18.22 1.70
N PHE A 210 6.83 -17.84 1.88
CA PHE A 210 7.24 -16.44 2.06
C PHE A 210 6.97 -15.58 0.82
N SER A 211 7.23 -16.12 -0.37
CA SER A 211 6.97 -15.44 -1.65
C SER A 211 5.47 -15.25 -1.89
N LEU A 212 4.66 -16.29 -1.61
CA LEU A 212 3.20 -16.20 -1.69
C LEU A 212 2.64 -15.18 -0.70
N PHE A 213 3.14 -15.17 0.54
CA PHE A 213 2.76 -14.16 1.53
C PHE A 213 3.12 -12.74 1.07
N SER A 214 4.33 -12.55 0.56
CA SER A 214 4.81 -11.26 0.05
C SER A 214 3.99 -10.77 -1.14
N LEU A 215 3.68 -11.65 -2.09
CA LEU A 215 2.83 -11.35 -3.24
C LEU A 215 1.40 -10.99 -2.79
N PHE A 216 0.83 -11.75 -1.85
CA PHE A 216 -0.47 -11.46 -1.28
C PHE A 216 -0.48 -10.07 -0.63
N LEU A 217 0.55 -9.72 0.14
CA LEU A 217 0.63 -8.44 0.82
C LEU A 217 0.73 -7.27 -0.18
N VAL A 218 1.52 -7.40 -1.25
CA VAL A 218 1.57 -6.42 -2.36
C VAL A 218 0.21 -6.28 -3.03
N ALA A 219 -0.43 -7.41 -3.38
CA ALA A 219 -1.74 -7.42 -4.03
C ALA A 219 -2.83 -6.80 -3.14
N ALA A 220 -2.84 -7.13 -1.85
CA ALA A 220 -3.77 -6.57 -0.87
C ALA A 220 -3.57 -5.05 -0.70
N THR A 221 -2.32 -4.58 -0.66
CA THR A 221 -2.00 -3.14 -0.59
C THR A 221 -2.54 -2.35 -1.76
N TYR A 222 -2.61 -2.98 -2.94
CA TYR A 222 -3.27 -2.38 -4.10
C TYR A 222 -4.80 -2.51 -4.04
N ALA A 223 -5.31 -3.72 -3.79
CA ALA A 223 -6.72 -4.06 -3.95
C ALA A 223 -7.62 -3.44 -2.86
N VAL A 224 -7.20 -3.50 -1.59
CA VAL A 224 -8.04 -3.08 -0.46
C VAL A 224 -8.41 -1.59 -0.54
N PRO A 225 -7.50 -0.67 -0.90
CA PRO A 225 -7.85 0.75 -1.08
C PRO A 225 -8.59 1.05 -2.40
N VAL A 226 -8.17 0.41 -3.50
CA VAL A 226 -8.59 0.79 -4.86
C VAL A 226 -9.96 0.23 -5.21
N ILE A 227 -10.29 -1.02 -4.83
CA ILE A 227 -11.56 -1.64 -5.18
C ILE A 227 -12.76 -0.88 -4.57
N PRO A 228 -12.77 -0.54 -3.27
CA PRO A 228 -13.90 0.19 -2.68
C PRO A 228 -14.04 1.60 -3.24
N LEU A 229 -12.91 2.26 -3.54
CA LEU A 229 -12.90 3.56 -4.21
C LEU A 229 -13.48 3.47 -5.62
N SER A 230 -13.11 2.45 -6.39
CA SER A 230 -13.66 2.18 -7.72
C SER A 230 -15.17 1.94 -7.67
N ASN A 231 -15.62 1.09 -6.74
CA ASN A 231 -17.04 0.81 -6.53
C ASN A 231 -17.83 2.09 -6.17
N ARG A 232 -17.27 2.97 -5.33
CA ARG A 232 -17.90 4.25 -4.99
C ARG A 232 -17.95 5.21 -6.18
N LEU A 233 -16.89 5.29 -6.97
CA LEU A 233 -16.87 6.08 -8.21
C LEU A 233 -17.91 5.57 -9.22
N MET A 234 -18.07 4.25 -9.31
CA MET A 234 -19.08 3.63 -10.16
C MET A 234 -20.49 3.96 -9.66
N SER A 235 -20.75 3.89 -8.34
CA SER A 235 -22.06 4.26 -7.79
C SER A 235 -22.40 5.73 -8.07
N VAL A 236 -21.43 6.63 -7.92
CA VAL A 236 -21.63 8.07 -8.21
C VAL A 236 -21.84 8.30 -9.70
N LYS A 237 -21.13 7.57 -10.58
CA LYS A 237 -21.34 7.62 -12.03
C LYS A 237 -22.76 7.19 -12.40
N VAL A 238 -23.23 6.07 -11.85
CA VAL A 238 -24.59 5.56 -12.07
C VAL A 238 -25.63 6.55 -11.54
N GLU A 239 -25.43 7.10 -10.35
CA GLU A 239 -26.32 8.11 -9.78
C GLU A 239 -26.42 9.37 -10.66
N ALA A 240 -25.28 9.85 -11.17
CA ALA A 240 -25.27 11.00 -12.07
C ALA A 240 -25.96 10.71 -13.41
N LEU A 241 -25.79 9.51 -13.97
CA LEU A 241 -26.50 9.08 -15.17
C LEU A 241 -28.01 8.96 -14.93
N ASN A 242 -28.41 8.37 -13.79
CA ASN A 242 -29.81 8.25 -13.38
C ASN A 242 -30.50 9.59 -13.12
N GLN A 243 -29.75 10.67 -12.88
CA GLN A 243 -30.32 12.02 -12.79
C GLN A 243 -30.58 12.65 -14.17
N ILE A 244 -29.77 12.29 -15.19
CA ILE A 244 -29.85 12.86 -16.54
C ILE A 244 -30.83 12.06 -17.42
N GLU A 245 -30.85 10.74 -17.29
CA GLU A 245 -31.63 9.85 -18.16
C GLU A 245 -33.15 10.11 -18.12
N PRO A 246 -33.78 10.36 -16.95
CA PRO A 246 -35.20 10.74 -16.89
C PRO A 246 -35.48 12.11 -17.53
N LEU A 247 -34.52 13.04 -17.49
CA LEU A 247 -34.67 14.36 -18.14
C LEU A 247 -34.65 14.22 -19.67
N ILE A 248 -33.77 13.37 -20.19
CA ILE A 248 -33.72 13.03 -21.62
C ILE A 248 -35.01 12.30 -22.03
N GLU A 249 -35.45 11.30 -21.26
CA GLU A 249 -36.68 10.56 -21.55
C GLU A 249 -37.92 11.48 -21.52
N ALA A 250 -37.99 12.43 -20.57
CA ALA A 250 -39.06 13.42 -20.53
C ALA A 250 -39.11 14.27 -21.80
N HIS A 251 -37.95 14.70 -22.32
CA HIS A 251 -37.88 15.52 -23.54
C HIS A 251 -38.28 14.72 -24.80
N ILE A 252 -37.92 13.44 -24.86
CA ILE A 252 -38.32 12.53 -25.96
C ILE A 252 -39.84 12.28 -25.92
N ARG A 253 -40.41 12.07 -24.73
CA ARG A 253 -41.86 11.85 -24.54
C ARG A 253 -42.68 13.09 -24.90
N ASP A 254 -42.23 14.28 -24.48
CA ASP A 254 -42.86 15.55 -24.86
C ASP A 254 -42.89 15.74 -26.38
N ARG A 255 -41.76 15.49 -27.07
CA ARG A 255 -41.69 15.59 -28.54
C ARG A 255 -42.54 14.54 -29.27
N SER A 256 -42.83 13.41 -28.62
CA SER A 256 -43.61 12.31 -29.18
C SER A 256 -45.07 12.28 -28.73
N ASN A 257 -45.55 13.34 -28.05
CA ASN A 257 -46.91 13.45 -27.50
C ASN A 257 -47.30 12.27 -26.58
N GLN A 258 -46.33 11.70 -25.86
CA GLN A 258 -46.57 10.66 -24.88
C GLN A 258 -46.65 11.24 -23.46
N PRO A 259 -47.50 10.70 -22.57
CA PRO A 259 -47.54 11.14 -21.19
C PRO A 259 -46.20 10.89 -20.48
N ARG A 260 -45.73 11.89 -19.72
CA ARG A 260 -44.55 11.77 -18.85
C ARG A 260 -44.81 10.74 -17.75
N ARG A 261 -43.75 10.05 -17.31
CA ARG A 261 -43.84 9.12 -16.17
C ARG A 261 -43.90 9.89 -14.84
N ALA A 262 -44.37 9.23 -13.79
CA ALA A 262 -44.57 9.83 -12.46
C ALA A 262 -43.27 10.29 -11.77
N ASP A 263 -42.13 9.74 -12.17
CA ASP A 263 -40.78 10.07 -11.71
C ASP A 263 -40.13 11.23 -12.50
N HIS A 264 -40.78 11.73 -13.56
CA HIS A 264 -40.26 12.86 -14.34
C HIS A 264 -40.64 14.21 -13.70
N PRO A 265 -39.87 15.29 -13.97
CA PRO A 265 -40.26 16.64 -13.53
C PRO A 265 -41.65 17.03 -14.03
N HIS A 266 -42.41 17.76 -13.20
CA HIS A 266 -43.75 18.25 -13.54
C HIS A 266 -43.72 19.04 -14.86
N PRO A 267 -44.75 18.90 -15.74
CA PRO A 267 -44.85 19.61 -17.03
C PRO A 267 -44.65 21.13 -16.95
N ASP A 268 -44.96 21.74 -15.81
CA ASP A 268 -44.82 23.19 -15.60
C ASP A 268 -43.38 23.67 -15.35
N LYS A 269 -42.43 22.75 -15.19
CA LYS A 269 -41.01 23.10 -15.06
C LYS A 269 -40.33 23.04 -16.43
N PRO A 270 -39.66 24.13 -16.87
CA PRO A 270 -38.90 24.11 -18.10
C PRO A 270 -37.78 23.07 -18.00
N LEU A 271 -37.73 22.17 -18.98
CA LEU A 271 -36.65 21.19 -19.09
C LEU A 271 -35.35 21.89 -19.53
N PRO A 272 -34.17 21.43 -19.07
CA PRO A 272 -32.90 21.84 -19.63
C PRO A 272 -32.82 21.49 -21.12
N ASP A 273 -31.96 22.20 -21.84
CA ASP A 273 -31.72 21.96 -23.26
C ASP A 273 -31.24 20.52 -23.53
N LEU A 274 -31.87 19.84 -24.50
CA LEU A 274 -31.63 18.41 -24.77
C LEU A 274 -30.19 18.17 -25.21
N ASP A 275 -29.64 19.04 -26.05
CA ASP A 275 -28.28 18.89 -26.58
C ASP A 275 -27.25 18.91 -25.44
N LYS A 276 -27.48 19.78 -24.44
CA LYS A 276 -26.65 19.85 -23.22
C LYS A 276 -26.80 18.62 -22.33
N LEU A 277 -28.00 18.03 -22.26
CA LEU A 277 -28.23 16.79 -21.50
C LEU A 277 -27.54 15.59 -22.15
N ILE A 278 -27.58 15.50 -23.48
CA ILE A 278 -26.88 14.47 -24.25
C ILE A 278 -25.36 14.64 -24.09
N GLU A 279 -24.85 15.87 -24.25
CA GLU A 279 -23.44 16.18 -24.03
C GLU A 279 -22.99 15.79 -22.60
N ALA A 280 -23.76 16.15 -21.58
CA ALA A 280 -23.46 15.79 -20.20
C ALA A 280 -23.48 14.27 -19.97
N ARG A 281 -24.44 13.54 -20.54
CA ARG A 281 -24.49 12.07 -20.49
C ARG A 281 -23.25 11.45 -21.12
N ASP A 282 -22.88 11.91 -22.31
CA ASP A 282 -21.73 11.39 -23.06
C ASP A 282 -20.42 11.69 -22.33
N MET A 283 -20.28 12.88 -21.75
CA MET A 283 -19.14 13.24 -20.89
C MET A 283 -19.04 12.30 -19.68
N ILE A 284 -20.13 12.07 -18.94
CA ILE A 284 -20.15 11.20 -17.75
C ILE A 284 -19.88 9.73 -18.14
N SER A 285 -20.51 9.28 -19.21
CA SER A 285 -20.31 7.96 -19.82
C SER A 285 -18.83 7.70 -20.16
N ALA A 286 -18.17 8.70 -20.75
CA ALA A 286 -16.77 8.64 -21.15
C ALA A 286 -15.78 8.65 -19.97
N VAL A 287 -16.20 9.11 -18.78
CA VAL A 287 -15.33 9.07 -17.59
C VAL A 287 -15.02 7.62 -17.23
N ARG A 288 -13.73 7.26 -17.35
CA ARG A 288 -13.19 6.00 -16.85
C ARG A 288 -13.09 6.09 -15.33
N THR A 289 -13.96 5.38 -14.63
CA THR A 289 -13.78 5.12 -13.20
C THR A 289 -12.53 4.26 -13.03
N LEU A 290 -11.60 4.67 -12.15
CA LEU A 290 -10.34 3.97 -11.86
C LEU A 290 -10.59 2.46 -11.62
N PRO A 291 -9.65 1.59 -12.01
CA PRO A 291 -9.80 0.68 -13.15
C PRO A 291 -10.46 -0.68 -12.81
N PRO A 292 -10.83 -1.47 -13.84
CA PRO A 292 -9.86 -2.23 -14.64
C PRO A 292 -9.85 -1.71 -16.10
N GLY A 293 -8.76 -1.30 -16.76
CA GLY A 293 -7.31 -1.35 -16.55
C GLY A 293 -6.62 -0.10 -17.15
N GLY A 294 -5.29 0.04 -16.91
CA GLY A 294 -4.43 0.70 -17.91
C GLY A 294 -3.37 1.72 -17.48
N GLN A 295 -3.45 2.40 -16.33
CA GLN A 295 -2.40 3.38 -15.99
C GLN A 295 -1.78 3.18 -14.60
N VAL A 296 -2.58 2.89 -13.57
CA VAL A 296 -2.05 2.44 -12.27
C VAL A 296 -1.81 0.92 -12.25
N SER A 297 -2.49 0.20 -13.16
CA SER A 297 -2.34 -1.24 -13.36
C SER A 297 -1.07 -1.61 -14.14
N VAL A 298 -0.45 -0.70 -14.90
CA VAL A 298 0.82 -1.00 -15.60
C VAL A 298 2.00 -1.00 -14.63
N SER A 299 1.98 -0.13 -13.61
CA SER A 299 2.99 -0.18 -12.55
C SER A 299 2.76 -1.36 -11.60
N ALA A 300 1.51 -1.67 -11.23
CA ALA A 300 1.20 -2.83 -10.39
C ALA A 300 1.41 -4.16 -11.12
N ALA A 301 0.99 -4.29 -12.38
CA ALA A 301 1.29 -5.45 -13.21
C ALA A 301 2.79 -5.51 -13.51
N GLY A 302 3.46 -4.41 -13.84
CA GLY A 302 4.90 -4.38 -14.03
C GLY A 302 5.68 -4.79 -12.78
N ILE A 303 5.20 -4.43 -11.59
CA ILE A 303 5.75 -4.87 -10.30
C ILE A 303 5.46 -6.35 -10.02
N VAL A 304 4.24 -6.83 -10.25
CA VAL A 304 3.88 -8.24 -10.08
C VAL A 304 4.64 -9.10 -11.09
N THR A 305 4.73 -8.67 -12.34
CA THR A 305 5.56 -9.26 -13.39
C THR A 305 7.03 -9.25 -12.97
N PHE A 306 7.58 -8.12 -12.51
CA PHE A 306 8.97 -8.06 -12.01
C PHE A 306 9.20 -8.99 -10.81
N LEU A 307 8.27 -9.05 -9.85
CA LEU A 307 8.30 -9.96 -8.70
C LEU A 307 8.20 -11.43 -9.14
N SER A 308 7.38 -11.73 -10.14
CA SER A 308 7.22 -13.08 -10.70
C SER A 308 8.41 -13.52 -11.55
N PHE A 309 9.13 -12.59 -12.18
CA PHE A 309 10.31 -12.87 -13.00
C PHE A 309 11.63 -12.73 -12.22
N LEU A 310 11.63 -12.19 -11.00
CA LEU A 310 12.83 -12.04 -10.18
C LEU A 310 13.56 -13.38 -9.98
N PRO A 311 12.88 -14.48 -9.59
CA PRO A 311 13.53 -15.79 -9.44
C PRO A 311 14.16 -16.28 -10.75
N SER A 312 13.46 -16.13 -11.88
CA SER A 312 13.98 -16.55 -13.19
C SER A 312 15.15 -15.71 -13.69
N ILE A 313 15.20 -14.42 -13.35
CA ILE A 313 16.35 -13.55 -13.66
C ILE A 313 17.56 -13.94 -12.79
N ILE A 314 17.33 -14.28 -11.52
CA ILE A 314 18.36 -14.74 -10.59
C ILE A 314 18.94 -16.08 -11.07
N ASP A 315 18.09 -17.05 -11.42
CA ASP A 315 18.51 -18.33 -12.01
C ASP A 315 19.30 -18.15 -13.31
N TYR A 316 18.90 -17.19 -14.16
CA TYR A 316 19.62 -16.89 -15.40
C TYR A 316 21.00 -16.29 -15.15
N ILE A 317 21.15 -15.44 -14.13
CA ILE A 317 22.45 -14.83 -13.78
C ILE A 317 23.36 -15.86 -13.11
N LEU A 318 22.84 -16.66 -12.17
CA LEU A 318 23.60 -17.69 -11.47
C LEU A 318 24.11 -18.78 -12.43
N ASN A 319 23.29 -19.24 -13.38
CA ASN A 319 23.70 -20.25 -14.37
C ASN A 319 24.65 -19.74 -15.47
N LYS A 320 24.88 -18.43 -15.56
CA LYS A 320 25.74 -17.83 -16.59
C LYS A 320 27.02 -17.19 -16.05
N MET A 321 27.11 -17.01 -14.73
CA MET A 321 28.30 -16.50 -14.03
C MET A 321 29.09 -17.58 -13.27
N LEU A 322 28.55 -18.79 -13.12
CA LEU A 322 29.28 -20.02 -12.80
C LEU A 322 29.66 -20.75 -14.11
#